data_AF-A0A2A4REN4-F1
#
_entry.id   AF-A0A2A4REN4-F1
#
_cell.length_a   1.000
_cell.length_b   1.000
_cell.length_c   1.000
_cell.angle_alpha   90.00
_cell.angle_beta   90.00
_cell.angle_gamma   90.00
#
_symmetry.space_group_name_H-M   'P 1'
#
loop_
_entity.id
_entity.type
_entity.pdbx_description
1 polymer ?
#
loop_
_entity_poly.entity_id
_entity_poly.type
_entity_poly.pdbx_seq_one_letter_code
_entity_poly.pdbx_strand_id
1 'polypeptide(L)'
;MKTINFPYLALALGLFLSLVITGGSQPGADGDTALPLLTLLIINECAFFLTAAGVFIGIKQLRHMGFNLKQQPFYTMTTVLCILLTIQFALLGFKLWPL
;
A
#
# COMPACT_ATOMS: atom_id res chain seq x y z
N MET A 1 -9.87 19.63 -4.69
CA MET A 1 -8.49 19.19 -5.01
C MET A 1 -8.53 18.33 -6.27
N LYS A 2 -7.62 18.52 -7.24
CA LYS A 2 -7.54 17.64 -8.43
C LYS A 2 -7.23 16.22 -7.96
N THR A 3 -8.14 15.26 -8.19
CA THR A 3 -8.00 13.83 -7.82
C THR A 3 -6.83 13.13 -8.51
N ILE A 4 -6.16 13.83 -9.43
CA ILE A 4 -5.03 13.37 -10.21
C ILE A 4 -3.84 12.96 -9.33
N ASN A 5 -3.65 13.59 -8.17
CA ASN A 5 -2.48 13.33 -7.34
C ASN A 5 -2.70 12.21 -6.31
N PHE A 6 -3.91 11.67 -6.21
CA PHE A 6 -4.26 10.69 -5.17
C PHE A 6 -3.43 9.39 -5.24
N PRO A 7 -3.15 8.80 -6.42
CA PRO A 7 -2.36 7.56 -6.48
C PRO A 7 -0.90 7.76 -6.03
N TYR A 8 -0.31 8.94 -6.30
CA TYR A 8 1.02 9.26 -5.82
C TYR A 8 1.06 9.38 -4.30
N LEU A 9 0.04 10.00 -3.72
CA LEU A 9 -0.09 10.10 -2.27
C LEU A 9 -0.29 8.73 -1.62
N ALA A 10 -1.16 7.90 -2.22
CA ALA A 10 -1.41 6.54 -1.76
C ALA A 10 -0.16 5.67 -1.86
N LEU A 11 0.66 5.82 -2.91
CA LEU A 11 1.92 5.11 -3.04
C LEU A 11 2.93 5.56 -1.98
N ALA A 12 3.10 6.86 -1.77
CA ALA A 12 4.01 7.39 -0.77
C ALA A 12 3.65 6.95 0.65
N LEU A 13 2.35 7.03 0.99
CA LEU A 13 1.82 6.52 2.26
C LEU A 13 2.02 5.00 2.37
N GLY A 14 1.66 4.24 1.32
CA GLY A 14 1.85 2.80 1.30
C GLY A 14 3.30 2.39 1.56
N LEU A 15 4.27 3.01 0.86
CA LEU A 15 5.68 2.73 1.09
C LEU A 15 6.14 3.08 2.51
N PHE A 16 5.68 4.21 3.03
CA PHE A 16 5.98 4.62 4.40
C PHE A 16 5.44 3.61 5.42
N LEU A 17 4.18 3.18 5.28
CA LEU A 17 3.57 2.17 6.14
C LEU A 17 4.26 0.80 6.01
N SER A 18 4.72 0.42 4.82
CA SER A 18 5.49 -0.83 4.61
C SER A 18 6.80 -0.84 5.41
N LEU A 19 7.50 0.30 5.47
CA LEU A 19 8.69 0.48 6.30
C LEU A 19 8.37 0.33 7.80
N VAL A 20 7.26 0.93 8.25
CA VAL A 20 6.81 0.84 9.65
C VAL A 20 6.48 -0.62 10.03
N ILE A 21 5.78 -1.35 9.16
CA ILE A 21 5.41 -2.75 9.42
C ILE A 21 6.66 -3.65 9.42
N THR A 22 7.60 -3.42 8.50
CA THR A 22 8.84 -4.21 8.43
C THR A 22 9.75 -3.95 9.64
N GLY A 23 9.88 -2.70 10.08
CA GLY A 23 10.62 -2.37 11.30
C GLY A 23 9.92 -2.86 12.57
N GLY A 24 8.59 -2.78 12.62
CA GLY A 24 7.79 -3.21 13.77
C GLY A 24 7.73 -4.72 13.97
N SER A 25 7.88 -5.49 12.89
CA SER A 25 7.87 -6.96 12.91
C SER A 25 9.23 -7.58 13.22
N GLN A 26 10.28 -6.77 13.42
CA GLN A 26 11.56 -7.29 13.88
C GLN A 26 11.45 -7.76 15.35
N PRO A 27 11.94 -8.97 15.68
CA PRO A 27 12.00 -9.42 17.05
C PRO A 27 13.02 -8.58 17.82
N GLY A 28 12.58 -8.00 18.94
CA GLY A 28 13.45 -7.35 19.91
C GLY A 28 14.33 -8.37 20.63
N ALA A 29 15.33 -7.87 21.36
CA ALA A 29 16.31 -8.69 22.09
C ALA A 29 15.68 -9.69 23.08
N ASP A 30 14.43 -9.46 23.49
CA ASP A 30 13.68 -10.26 24.45
C ASP A 30 12.76 -11.31 23.79
N GLY A 31 12.77 -11.43 22.46
CA GLY A 31 11.91 -12.37 21.71
C GLY A 31 10.51 -11.86 21.39
N ASP A 32 10.10 -10.73 21.98
CA ASP A 32 8.88 -10.00 21.62
C ASP A 32 9.10 -9.08 20.41
N THR A 33 8.11 -8.97 19.53
CA THR A 33 8.14 -7.99 18.43
C THR A 33 8.11 -6.55 18.95
N ALA A 34 8.84 -5.65 18.30
CA ALA A 34 8.90 -4.23 18.70
C ALA A 34 7.52 -3.54 18.77
N LEU A 35 6.54 -4.05 18.02
CA LEU A 35 5.13 -3.68 18.10
C LEU A 35 4.28 -4.90 18.47
N PRO A 36 3.19 -4.73 19.25
CA PRO A 36 2.25 -5.80 19.52
C PRO A 36 1.60 -6.26 18.21
N LEU A 37 1.40 -7.58 18.08
CA LEU A 37 0.88 -8.22 16.87
C LEU A 37 -0.42 -7.58 16.37
N LEU A 38 -1.34 -7.24 17.28
CA LEU A 38 -2.61 -6.60 16.94
C LEU A 38 -2.43 -5.20 16.33
N THR A 39 -1.45 -4.43 16.82
CA THR A 39 -1.14 -3.10 16.28
C THR A 39 -0.55 -3.20 14.88
N LEU A 40 0.35 -4.16 14.65
CA LEU A 40 0.89 -4.43 13.31
C LEU A 40 -0.21 -4.84 12.33
N LEU A 41 -1.15 -5.67 12.76
CA LEU A 41 -2.27 -6.12 11.92
C LEU A 41 -3.20 -4.96 11.54
N ILE A 42 -3.56 -4.10 12.48
CA ILE A 42 -4.38 -2.91 12.21
C ILE A 42 -3.67 -1.95 11.24
N ILE A 43 -2.38 -1.70 11.46
CA ILE A 43 -1.58 -0.83 10.56
C ILE A 43 -1.53 -1.42 9.15
N ASN A 44 -1.37 -2.74 9.02
CA ASN A 44 -1.38 -3.44 7.75
C ASN A 44 -2.73 -3.34 7.03
N GLU A 45 -3.85 -3.58 7.73
CA GLU A 45 -5.20 -3.42 7.18
C GLU A 45 -5.45 -1.98 6.71
N CYS A 46 -5.08 -0.98 7.52
CA CYS A 46 -5.17 0.42 7.12
C CYS A 46 -4.33 0.73 5.87
N ALA A 47 -3.10 0.20 5.78
CA ALA A 47 -2.24 0.35 4.61
C ALA A 47 -2.90 -0.25 3.37
N PHE A 48 -3.47 -1.45 3.50
CA PHE A 48 -4.19 -2.14 2.44
C PHE A 48 -5.37 -1.33 1.91
N PHE A 49 -6.23 -0.81 2.77
CA PHE A 49 -7.38 0.01 2.34
C PHE A 49 -6.95 1.31 1.64
N LEU A 50 -5.91 1.98 2.13
CA LEU A 50 -5.37 3.19 1.53
C LEU A 50 -4.79 2.92 0.13
N THR A 51 -4.00 1.85 -0.04
CA THR A 51 -3.45 1.50 -1.35
C THR A 51 -4.53 0.99 -2.30
N ALA A 52 -5.50 0.22 -1.82
CA ALA A 52 -6.65 -0.23 -2.61
C ALA A 52 -7.49 0.94 -3.15
N ALA A 53 -7.75 1.97 -2.32
CA ALA A 53 -8.38 3.21 -2.77
C ALA A 53 -7.54 3.94 -3.82
N GLY A 54 -6.21 3.96 -3.64
CA GLY A 54 -5.25 4.51 -4.60
C GLY A 54 -5.30 3.81 -5.96
N VAL A 55 -5.39 2.48 -5.96
CA VAL A 55 -5.59 1.66 -7.17
C VAL A 55 -6.91 1.99 -7.84
N PHE A 56 -8.02 2.00 -7.09
CA PHE A 56 -9.34 2.26 -7.64
C PHE A 56 -9.43 3.64 -8.33
N ILE A 57 -8.91 4.68 -7.67
CA ILE A 57 -8.88 6.03 -8.24
C ILE A 57 -7.92 6.10 -9.43
N GLY A 58 -6.75 5.46 -9.35
CA GLY A 58 -5.79 5.37 -10.45
C GLY A 58 -6.37 4.72 -11.71
N ILE A 59 -7.03 3.57 -11.57
CA ILE A 59 -7.70 2.86 -12.66
C ILE A 59 -8.86 3.68 -13.22
N LYS A 60 -9.69 4.28 -12.35
CA LYS A 60 -10.82 5.12 -12.79
C LYS A 60 -10.34 6.30 -13.63
N GLN A 61 -9.23 6.91 -13.24
CA GLN A 61 -8.67 8.05 -13.95
C GLN A 61 -7.98 7.65 -15.26
N LEU A 62 -7.26 6.51 -15.29
CA LEU A 62 -6.72 5.91 -16.52
C LEU A 62 -7.82 5.63 -17.54
N ARG A 63 -8.97 5.12 -17.07
CA ARG A 63 -10.15 4.88 -17.92
C ARG A 63 -10.75 6.19 -18.45
N HIS A 64 -10.82 7.23 -17.61
CA HIS A 64 -11.38 8.53 -18.00
C HIS A 64 -10.48 9.31 -18.97
N MET A 65 -9.15 9.17 -18.86
CA MET A 65 -8.18 9.76 -19.80
C MET A 65 -8.00 8.92 -21.08
N GLY A 66 -8.72 7.80 -21.19
CA GLY A 66 -8.75 6.95 -22.37
C GLY A 66 -7.42 6.24 -22.63
N PHE A 67 -6.92 5.44 -21.69
CA PHE A 67 -5.80 4.48 -21.84
C PHE A 67 -4.65 4.95 -22.76
N ASN A 68 -4.33 6.24 -22.76
CA ASN A 68 -3.23 6.79 -23.54
C ASN A 68 -1.93 6.55 -22.76
N LEU A 69 -1.52 5.26 -22.70
CA LEU A 69 -0.29 4.79 -22.05
C LEU A 69 0.94 5.60 -22.49
N LYS A 70 0.91 6.13 -23.71
CA LYS A 70 2.01 6.90 -24.32
C LYS A 70 2.18 8.31 -23.76
N GLN A 71 1.14 8.93 -23.19
CA GLN A 71 1.19 10.31 -22.69
C GLN A 71 1.52 10.40 -21.20
N GLN A 72 1.16 9.39 -20.40
CA GLN A 72 1.38 9.39 -18.95
C GLN A 72 1.90 8.03 -18.43
N PRO A 73 3.11 7.63 -18.84
CA PRO A 73 3.71 6.37 -18.39
C PRO A 73 3.91 6.33 -16.88
N PHE A 74 4.32 7.47 -16.29
CA PHE A 74 4.52 7.58 -14.85
C PHE A 74 3.25 7.28 -14.06
N TYR A 75 2.10 7.84 -14.44
CA TYR A 75 0.84 7.61 -13.73
C TYR A 75 0.38 6.15 -13.77
N THR A 76 0.58 5.51 -14.93
CA THR A 76 0.29 4.08 -15.11
C THR A 76 1.22 3.25 -14.22
N MET A 77 2.51 3.59 -14.19
CA MET A 77 3.50 2.92 -13.33
C MET A 77 3.16 3.06 -11.85
N THR A 78 2.80 4.26 -11.38
CA THR A 78 2.35 4.50 -10.00
C THR A 78 1.14 3.64 -9.64
N THR A 79 0.18 3.51 -10.55
CA THR A 79 -1.03 2.70 -10.34
C THR A 79 -0.68 1.22 -10.24
N VAL A 80 0.22 0.72 -11.09
CA VAL A 80 0.72 -0.66 -11.04
C VAL A 80 1.49 -0.93 -9.74
N LEU A 81 2.34 0.01 -9.32
CA LEU A 81 3.04 -0.06 -8.03
C LEU A 81 2.08 -0.11 -6.84
N CYS A 82 1.01 0.68 -6.85
CA CYS A 82 -0.05 0.60 -5.84
C CYS A 82 -0.74 -0.77 -5.82
N ILE A 83 -0.95 -1.39 -6.99
CA ILE A 83 -1.50 -2.76 -7.08
C ILE A 83 -0.54 -3.76 -6.41
N LEU A 84 0.75 -3.70 -6.76
CA LEU A 84 1.77 -4.57 -6.17
C LEU A 84 1.86 -4.41 -4.65
N LEU A 85 1.84 -3.17 -4.15
CA LEU A 85 1.83 -2.89 -2.71
C LEU A 85 0.59 -3.47 -2.03
N THR A 86 -0.58 -3.32 -2.65
CA THR A 86 -1.84 -3.86 -2.11
C THR A 86 -1.78 -5.38 -1.97
N ILE A 87 -1.23 -6.08 -2.97
CA ILE A 87 -1.01 -7.54 -2.90
C ILE A 87 -0.01 -7.88 -1.79
N GLN A 88 1.08 -7.12 -1.67
CA GLN A 88 2.07 -7.33 -0.63
C GLN A 88 1.47 -7.20 0.78
N PHE A 89 0.65 -6.17 1.03
CA PHE A 89 -0.03 -6.00 2.32
C PHE A 89 -1.05 -7.10 2.61
N ALA A 90 -1.75 -7.61 1.59
CA ALA A 90 -2.63 -8.76 1.78
C ALA A 90 -1.83 -9.99 2.24
N LEU A 91 -0.71 -10.30 1.56
CA LEU A 91 0.15 -11.43 1.94
C LEU A 91 0.79 -11.24 3.33
N LEU A 92 1.22 -10.02 3.67
CA LEU A 92 1.73 -9.72 5.00
C LEU A 92 0.66 -9.92 6.07
N GLY A 93 -0.57 -9.45 5.82
CA GLY A 93 -1.70 -9.64 6.72
C GLY A 93 -1.95 -11.11 7.02
N PHE A 94 -1.95 -11.96 5.99
CA PHE A 94 -2.05 -13.42 6.17
C PHE A 94 -0.90 -14.01 6.97
N LYS A 95 0.33 -13.52 6.78
CA LYS A 95 1.51 -14.01 7.51
C LYS A 95 1.55 -13.55 8.97
N LEU A 96 1.02 -12.37 9.26
CA LEU A 96 0.92 -11.83 10.62
C LEU A 96 -0.18 -12.49 11.44
N TRP A 97 -1.15 -13.16 10.80
CA TRP A 97 -2.15 -13.92 11.51
C TRP A 97 -1.51 -15.17 12.13
N PRO A 98 -1.49 -15.32 13.47
CA PRO A 98 -1.03 -16.55 14.08
C PRO A 98 -2.05 -17.67 13.76
N LEU A 99 -1.58 -18.71 13.08
CA LEU A 99 -2.31 -19.96 12.87
C LEU A 99 -2.73 -20.58 14.20
#